data_AF-A0A1Y3C2L3-F1
#
_entry.id   AF-A0A1Y3C2L3-F1
#
_cell.length_a   1.000
_cell.length_b   1.000
_cell.length_c   1.000
_cell.angle_alpha   90.00
_cell.angle_beta   90.00
_cell.angle_gamma   90.00
#
_symmetry.space_group_name_H-M   'P 1'
#
loop_
_entity.id
_entity.type
_entity.pdbx_description
1 polymer ?
#
loop_
_entity_poly.entity_id
_entity_poly.type
_entity_poly.pdbx_seq_one_letter_code
_entity_poly.pdbx_strand_id
1 'polypeptide(L)'
;MNITAKKDDIFSVATLLYARLRKVNSRVIDVMYLMQDRSYAHYVVTLALETKDPELAGYVERLRALLDLQEDHELINAEDQQILLSKENNTNKKALDEGHVSFSLF
;
A
#
# COMPACT_ATOMS: atom_id res chain seq x y z
N MET A 1 -30.74 -0.83 10.68
CA MET A 1 -29.27 -0.69 10.69
C MET A 1 -28.92 0.32 9.61
N ASN A 2 -28.41 1.50 9.96
CA ASN A 2 -28.09 2.54 8.97
C ASN A 2 -26.81 2.14 8.21
N ILE A 3 -26.98 1.78 6.94
CA ILE A 3 -25.89 1.41 6.02
C ILE A 3 -24.81 2.49 5.88
N THR A 4 -25.17 3.77 6.04
CA THR A 4 -24.23 4.90 5.99
C THR A 4 -23.29 4.93 7.20
N ALA A 5 -23.84 4.76 8.41
CA ALA A 5 -23.03 4.74 9.63
C ALA A 5 -21.99 3.62 9.62
N LYS A 6 -22.36 2.44 9.08
CA LYS A 6 -21.42 1.33 8.91
C LYS A 6 -20.26 1.70 7.97
N LYS A 7 -20.52 2.41 6.88
CA LYS A 7 -19.47 2.86 5.94
C LYS A 7 -18.54 3.89 6.57
N ASP A 8 -19.09 4.81 7.35
CA ASP A 8 -18.31 5.83 8.05
C ASP A 8 -17.40 5.20 9.13
N ASP A 9 -17.88 4.18 9.83
CA ASP A 9 -17.10 3.42 10.80
C ASP A 9 -15.94 2.67 10.12
N ILE A 10 -16.20 2.00 8.97
CA ILE A 10 -15.17 1.32 8.19
C ILE A 10 -14.12 2.32 7.71
N PHE A 11 -14.54 3.44 7.12
CA PHE A 11 -13.64 4.47 6.62
C PHE A 11 -12.75 5.04 7.73
N SER A 12 -13.34 5.29 8.91
CA SER A 12 -12.63 5.80 10.07
C SER A 12 -11.53 4.83 10.52
N VAL A 13 -11.86 3.53 10.67
CA VAL A 13 -10.89 2.51 11.06
C VAL A 13 -9.81 2.31 10.00
N ALA A 14 -10.19 2.27 8.72
CA ALA A 14 -9.24 2.15 7.61
C ALA A 14 -8.28 3.35 7.52
N THR A 15 -8.75 4.56 7.83
CA THR A 15 -7.90 5.76 7.88
C THR A 15 -6.90 5.70 9.03
N LEU A 16 -7.30 5.20 10.20
CA LEU A 16 -6.39 4.99 11.33
C LEU A 16 -5.32 3.92 11.01
N LEU A 17 -5.73 2.83 10.37
CA LEU A 17 -4.83 1.80 9.87
C LEU A 17 -3.79 2.39 8.91
N TYR A 18 -4.23 3.18 7.93
CA TYR A 18 -3.34 3.89 7.00
C TYR A 18 -2.35 4.81 7.73
N ALA A 19 -2.83 5.64 8.66
CA ALA A 19 -1.99 6.59 9.39
C ALA A 19 -0.90 5.87 10.19
N ARG A 20 -1.22 4.71 10.78
CA ARG A 20 -0.27 3.90 11.53
C ARG A 20 0.70 3.16 10.62
N LEU A 21 0.23 2.54 9.53
CA LEU A 21 1.09 1.92 8.51
C LEU A 21 2.14 2.91 8.01
N ARG A 22 1.72 4.12 7.64
CA ARG A 22 2.63 5.17 7.17
C ARG A 22 3.72 5.52 8.18
N LYS A 23 3.43 5.45 9.48
CA LYS A 23 4.42 5.71 10.54
C LYS A 23 5.35 4.54 10.78
N VAL A 24 4.84 3.31 10.75
CA VAL A 24 5.60 2.10 11.10
C VAL A 24 6.47 1.62 9.95
N ASN A 25 5.95 1.58 8.72
CA ASN A 25 6.64 1.02 7.56
C ASN A 25 6.68 1.94 6.33
N SER A 26 6.23 3.20 6.46
CA SER A 26 6.14 4.17 5.35
C SER A 26 5.30 3.72 4.15
N ARG A 27 4.49 2.66 4.28
CA ARG A 27 3.57 2.22 3.23
C ARG A 27 2.31 3.09 3.23
N VAL A 28 1.85 3.39 2.02
CA VAL A 28 0.61 4.13 1.75
C VAL A 28 -0.36 3.14 1.12
N ILE A 29 -1.61 3.15 1.59
CA ILE A 29 -2.68 2.30 1.07
C ILE A 29 -3.81 3.18 0.54
N ASP A 30 -4.50 2.74 -0.49
CA ASP A 30 -5.75 3.34 -0.92
C ASP A 30 -6.91 2.88 -0.01
N VAL A 31 -7.39 3.77 0.86
CA VAL A 31 -8.49 3.48 1.78
C VAL A 31 -9.80 3.25 1.05
N MET A 32 -10.05 3.96 -0.05
CA MET A 32 -11.29 3.82 -0.81
C MET A 32 -11.33 2.48 -1.53
N TYR A 33 -10.20 2.06 -2.10
CA TYR A 33 -10.10 0.77 -2.75
C TYR A 33 -10.23 -0.40 -1.75
N LEU A 34 -9.65 -0.26 -0.54
CA LEU A 34 -9.83 -1.23 0.56
C LEU A 34 -11.30 -1.44 0.94
N MET A 35 -12.11 -0.39 0.88
CA MET A 35 -13.54 -0.49 1.20
C MET A 35 -14.37 -1.12 0.07
N GLN A 36 -13.85 -1.13 -1.15
CA GLN A 36 -14.57 -1.56 -2.34
C GLN A 36 -14.19 -2.97 -2.79
N ASP A 37 -12.92 -3.35 -2.60
CA ASP A 37 -12.37 -4.63 -3.01
C ASP A 37 -11.94 -5.47 -1.80
N ARG A 38 -12.56 -6.64 -1.67
CA ARG A 38 -12.35 -7.53 -0.53
C ARG A 38 -10.98 -8.21 -0.58
N SER A 39 -10.47 -8.53 -1.76
CA SER A 39 -9.15 -9.15 -1.94
C SER A 39 -8.05 -8.17 -1.54
N TYR A 40 -8.18 -6.91 -1.94
CA TYR A 40 -7.27 -5.85 -1.51
C TYR A 40 -7.35 -5.58 0.00
N ALA A 41 -8.55 -5.63 0.60
CA ALA A 41 -8.69 -5.54 2.05
C ALA A 41 -7.95 -6.68 2.78
N HIS A 42 -8.02 -7.92 2.28
CA HIS A 42 -7.24 -9.04 2.80
C HIS A 42 -5.73 -8.80 2.69
N TYR A 43 -5.26 -8.34 1.54
CA TYR A 43 -3.86 -8.00 1.34
C TYR A 43 -3.37 -6.95 2.36
N VAL A 44 -4.11 -5.85 2.53
CA VAL A 44 -3.74 -4.78 3.46
C VAL A 44 -3.74 -5.27 4.91
N VAL A 45 -4.70 -6.14 5.28
CA VAL A 45 -4.76 -6.76 6.60
C VAL A 45 -3.54 -7.64 6.85
N THR A 46 -3.18 -8.51 5.91
CA THR A 46 -1.97 -9.36 6.01
C THR A 46 -0.73 -8.50 6.17
N LEU A 47 -0.60 -7.48 5.32
CA LEU A 47 0.50 -6.53 5.36
C LEU A 47 0.63 -5.82 6.72
N ALA A 48 -0.49 -5.43 7.33
CA ALA A 48 -0.50 -4.78 8.63
C ALA A 48 -0.11 -5.75 9.76
N LEU A 49 -0.46 -7.03 9.67
CA LEU A 49 -0.06 -8.04 10.66
C LEU A 49 1.43 -8.40 10.55
N GLU A 50 2.00 -8.38 9.34
CA GLU A 50 3.44 -8.64 9.12
C GLU A 50 4.35 -7.63 9.81
N THR A 51 3.87 -6.40 10.07
CA THR A 51 4.67 -5.39 10.79
C THR A 51 4.84 -5.72 12.27
N LYS A 52 4.09 -6.70 12.81
CA LYS A 52 4.08 -7.09 14.22
C LYS A 52 3.84 -5.91 15.17
N ASP A 53 3.10 -4.90 14.70
CA ASP A 53 2.77 -3.71 15.49
C ASP A 53 1.43 -3.96 16.22
N PRO A 54 1.39 -3.82 17.56
CA PRO A 54 0.19 -4.16 18.33
C PRO A 54 -0.98 -3.20 18.05
N GLU A 55 -0.70 -1.95 17.71
CA GLU A 55 -1.73 -0.96 17.38
C GLU A 55 -2.37 -1.28 16.01
N LEU A 56 -1.55 -1.65 15.02
CA LEU A 56 -2.05 -2.16 13.74
C LEU A 56 -2.88 -3.43 13.90
N ALA A 57 -2.47 -4.37 14.74
CA ALA A 57 -3.25 -5.57 15.01
C ALA A 57 -4.66 -5.24 15.53
N GLY A 58 -4.77 -4.28 16.45
CA GLY A 58 -6.07 -3.82 16.96
C GLY A 58 -6.98 -3.19 15.90
N TYR A 59 -6.40 -2.41 14.98
CA TYR A 59 -7.17 -1.87 13.85
C TYR A 59 -7.60 -2.95 12.86
N VAL A 60 -6.75 -3.94 12.61
CA VAL A 60 -7.05 -5.09 11.76
C VAL A 60 -8.23 -5.89 12.30
N GLU A 61 -8.25 -6.22 13.60
CA GLU A 61 -9.36 -6.97 14.20
C GLU A 61 -10.69 -6.23 14.05
N ARG A 62 -10.69 -4.93 14.34
CA ARG A 62 -11.88 -4.09 14.19
C ARG A 62 -12.34 -4.00 12.75
N LEU A 63 -11.40 -3.87 11.81
CA LEU A 63 -11.69 -3.79 10.38
C LEU A 63 -12.29 -5.11 9.86
N ARG A 64 -11.74 -6.26 10.28
CA ARG A 64 -12.27 -7.59 9.94
C ARG A 64 -13.72 -7.75 10.39
N ALA A 65 -14.04 -7.35 11.63
CA ALA A 65 -15.40 -7.40 12.15
C ALA A 65 -16.38 -6.52 11.37
N LEU A 66 -15.94 -5.34 10.91
CA LEU A 66 -16.79 -4.42 10.15
C LEU A 66 -17.02 -4.88 8.70
N LEU A 67 -15.99 -5.41 8.05
CA LEU A 67 -16.03 -5.89 6.67
C LEU A 67 -16.51 -7.35 6.55
N ASP A 68 -16.75 -8.02 7.67
CA ASP A 68 -17.07 -9.45 7.75
C ASP A 68 -16.06 -10.29 6.96
N LEU A 69 -14.76 -9.96 7.12
CA LEU A 69 -13.64 -10.66 6.48
C LEU A 69 -13.43 -11.99 7.22
N GLN A 70 -13.89 -13.09 6.62
CA GLN A 70 -13.56 -14.46 7.06
C GLN A 70 -12.06 -14.67 6.92
N GLU A 71 -11.43 -15.54 7.72
CA GLU A 71 -10.02 -15.90 7.53
C GLU A 71 -9.86 -16.82 6.31
N ASP A 72 -10.16 -16.32 5.11
CA ASP A 72 -9.91 -17.02 3.87
C ASP A 72 -8.42 -16.89 3.56
N HIS A 73 -7.69 -17.92 3.98
CA HIS A 73 -6.24 -18.01 4.05
C HIS A 73 -5.53 -18.15 2.69
N GLU A 74 -6.16 -17.74 1.58
CA GLU A 74 -5.66 -18.04 0.23
C GLU A 74 -5.90 -16.91 -0.78
N LEU A 75 -5.25 -15.75 -0.63
CA LEU A 75 -5.00 -14.86 -1.79
C LEU A 75 -3.63 -14.19 -1.62
N ILE A 76 -2.60 -14.95 -1.95
CA ILE A 76 -1.26 -14.45 -2.22
C ILE A 76 -1.26 -14.01 -3.69
N ASN A 77 -0.61 -12.89 -4.00
CA ASN A 77 -0.22 -12.36 -5.32
C ASN A 77 -1.08 -11.23 -5.90
N ALA A 78 -0.59 -10.01 -5.69
CA ALA A 78 -0.53 -8.84 -6.59
C ALA A 78 -0.23 -7.67 -5.64
N GLU A 79 0.88 -6.95 -5.62
CA GLU A 79 1.43 -6.10 -6.68
C GLU A 79 2.87 -5.63 -6.33
N ASP A 80 3.60 -6.34 -5.46
CA ASP A 80 4.92 -5.89 -4.95
C ASP A 80 6.09 -6.00 -5.98
N GLN A 81 5.83 -6.33 -7.26
CA GLN A 81 6.89 -6.42 -8.29
C GLN A 81 7.13 -5.13 -9.07
N GLN A 82 6.23 -4.14 -9.12
CA GLN A 82 6.42 -3.05 -10.09
C GLN A 82 7.27 -1.87 -9.58
N ILE A 83 7.44 -1.68 -8.27
CA ILE A 83 8.16 -0.50 -7.74
C ILE A 83 9.69 -0.74 -7.62
N LEU A 84 10.15 -2.01 -7.52
CA LEU A 84 11.59 -2.30 -7.50
C LEU A 84 12.26 -2.17 -8.88
N LEU A 85 11.54 -2.37 -9.98
CA LEU A 85 12.08 -2.28 -11.35
C LEU A 85 12.35 -0.84 -11.82
N SER A 86 11.72 0.17 -11.21
CA SER A 86 11.96 1.58 -11.57
C SER A 86 13.23 2.16 -10.96
N LYS A 87 13.84 1.49 -9.98
CA LYS A 87 15.02 2.03 -9.28
C LYS A 87 16.37 1.67 -9.94
N GLU A 88 16.41 0.66 -10.81
CA GLU A 88 17.65 0.26 -11.51
C GLU A 88 17.88 0.99 -12.84
N ASN A 89 16.85 1.60 -13.45
CA ASN A 89 16.99 2.23 -14.78
C ASN A 89 17.53 3.67 -14.76
N ASN A 90 17.68 4.31 -13.60
CA ASN A 90 18.15 5.70 -13.52
C ASN A 90 19.60 5.86 -13.05
N THR A 91 20.27 4.79 -12.63
CA THR A 91 21.68 4.85 -12.18
C THR A 91 22.67 4.51 -13.30
N ASN A 92 22.20 4.04 -14.46
CA ASN A 92 23.05 3.58 -15.58
C ASN A 92 22.98 4.47 -16.86
N LYS A 93 22.59 5.74 -16.73
CA LYS A 93 22.72 6.73 -17.83
C LYS A 93 23.73 7.84 -17.57
N LYS A 94 24.54 7.72 -16.51
CA LYS A 94 25.46 8.78 -16.07
C LYS A 94 26.94 8.56 -16.42
N ALA A 95 27.26 7.57 -17.23
CA ALA A 95 28.64 7.31 -17.63
C ALA A 95 28.68 6.54 -18.95
N LEU A 96 28.52 7.21 -20.10
CA LEU A 96 28.96 6.80 -21.45
C LEU A 96 28.30 7.73 -22.47
N ASP A 97 28.89 8.90 -22.68
CA ASP A 97 29.17 9.48 -24.00
C ASP A 97 29.78 10.87 -23.80
N GLU A 98 31.09 10.91 -23.58
CA GLU A 98 31.88 12.10 -23.86
C GLU A 98 31.95 12.27 -25.40
N GLY A 99 30.82 12.69 -25.97
CA GLY A 99 30.69 13.02 -27.38
C GLY A 99 31.13 14.46 -27.62
N HIS A 100 32.41 14.62 -27.94
CA HIS A 100 33.04 15.83 -28.43
C HIS A 100 32.25 16.44 -29.61
N VAL A 101 31.58 17.58 -29.43
CA VAL A 101 31.08 18.41 -30.55
C VAL A 101 31.64 19.82 -30.46
N SER A 102 32.62 20.05 -31.32
CA SER A 102 33.24 21.34 -31.58
C SER A 102 32.23 22.23 -32.32
N PHE A 103 31.79 23.33 -31.70
CA PHE A 103 31.10 24.40 -32.41
C PHE A 103 32.13 25.46 -32.82
N SER A 104 32.54 25.42 -34.09
CA SER A 104 33.20 26.55 -34.75
C SER A 104 32.14 27.62 -35.06
N LEU A 105 32.25 28.79 -34.43
CA LEU A 105 31.49 29.97 -34.81
C LEU A 105 32.28 30.71 -35.91
N PHE A 106 31.63 30.98 -37.04
CA PHE A 106 32.13 31.90 -38.08
C PHE A 106 32.37 33.30 -37.51
#